data_AF-A0A822FL39-F1
#
_entry.id   AF-A0A822FL39-F1
#
_cell.length_a   1.000
_cell.length_b   1.000
_cell.length_c   1.000
_cell.angle_alpha   90.00
_cell.angle_beta   90.00
_cell.angle_gamma   90.00
#
_symmetry.space_group_name_H-M   'P 1'
#
loop_
_entity.id
_entity.type
_entity.pdbx_description
1 polymer ?
#
loop_
_entity_poly.entity_id
_entity_poly.type
_entity_poly.pdbx_seq_one_letter_code
_entity_poly.pdbx_strand_id
1 'polypeptide(L)'
;MRLMPGDELRLRYVGDSSKLTWSGVGHVIKVPNNYGEEIGIELKISQGVPIEYSTNFVVEFVWKSTSFDRMQAALKTFAVDENSVSAYLYHRLLGHKVEDLVMKVTLPKRFSAPGLPELNHSQVYAVKTVLQHPLSLIQGPPGTGKTVTSATIVHHLVKQNQGQVLVCAPSNIAVDQSTEKIHKTGLKVVRLCAKSREALDSPVSFLALHNQIRNLE
;
A
#
# COMPACT_ATOMS: atom_id res chain seq x y z
N MET A 1 1.50 19.91 -7.68
CA MET A 1 1.91 18.60 -7.14
C MET A 1 1.73 18.65 -5.63
N ARG A 2 1.11 17.65 -5.00
CA ARG A 2 0.85 17.64 -3.55
C ARG A 2 1.92 16.80 -2.87
N LEU A 3 2.66 17.39 -1.92
CA LEU A 3 3.72 16.71 -1.18
C LEU A 3 3.12 15.63 -0.27
N MET A 4 3.74 14.46 -0.22
CA MET A 4 3.33 13.35 0.62
C MET A 4 4.46 12.96 1.59
N PRO A 5 4.14 12.48 2.79
CA PRO A 5 5.14 11.90 3.67
C PRO A 5 5.92 10.77 2.96
N GLY A 6 7.24 10.79 3.06
CA GLY A 6 8.18 9.87 2.39
C GLY A 6 8.63 10.30 0.99
N ASP A 7 8.12 11.42 0.45
CA ASP A 7 8.64 12.03 -0.77
C ASP A 7 10.09 12.50 -0.55
N GLU A 8 10.92 12.43 -1.59
CA GLU A 8 12.33 12.82 -1.52
C GLU A 8 12.51 14.26 -2.00
N LEU A 9 13.14 15.09 -1.16
CA LEU A 9 13.47 16.47 -1.45
C LEU A 9 14.99 16.67 -1.32
N ARG A 10 15.55 17.47 -2.23
CA ARG A 10 16.93 17.93 -2.15
C ARG A 10 16.94 19.36 -1.63
N LEU A 11 17.73 19.58 -0.59
CA LEU A 11 17.97 20.89 -0.02
C LEU A 11 19.38 21.34 -0.42
N ARG A 12 19.50 22.53 -1.03
CA ARG A 12 20.78 23.13 -1.41
C ARG A 12 20.96 24.45 -0.69
N TYR A 13 22.09 24.64 0.00
CA TYR A 13 22.49 25.94 0.50
C TYR A 13 23.28 26.67 -0.59
N VAL A 14 22.80 27.86 -0.96
CA VAL A 14 23.35 28.69 -2.03
C VAL A 14 23.73 30.03 -1.39
N GLY A 15 24.80 30.04 -0.58
CA GLY A 15 25.24 31.24 0.13
C GLY A 15 25.62 32.41 -0.79
N ASP A 16 25.85 33.59 -0.20
CA ASP A 16 26.11 34.83 -0.95
C ASP A 16 27.54 34.92 -1.52
N SER A 17 28.44 34.03 -1.11
CA SER A 17 29.84 33.96 -1.57
C SER A 17 30.15 32.54 -2.04
N SER A 18 30.65 32.43 -3.26
CA SER A 18 30.85 31.22 -4.09
C SER A 18 31.69 30.07 -3.50
N LYS A 19 32.08 30.11 -2.22
CA LYS A 19 32.96 29.11 -1.59
C LYS A 19 32.26 28.09 -0.70
N LEU A 20 31.03 28.36 -0.23
CA LEU A 20 30.31 27.42 0.63
C LEU A 20 28.97 27.03 0.00
N THR A 21 28.98 25.95 -0.77
CA THR A 21 27.76 25.32 -1.29
C THR A 21 27.56 23.98 -0.61
N TRP A 22 26.34 23.71 -0.17
CA TRP A 22 25.97 22.41 0.39
C TRP A 22 24.75 21.84 -0.33
N SER A 23 24.67 20.52 -0.43
CA SER A 23 23.51 19.81 -0.95
C SER A 23 23.28 18.54 -0.15
N GLY A 24 22.09 18.40 0.40
CA GLY A 24 21.62 17.19 1.08
C GLY A 24 20.30 16.71 0.53
N VAL A 25 20.04 15.42 0.70
CA VAL A 25 18.77 14.82 0.30
C VAL A 25 18.12 14.19 1.53
N GLY A 26 16.81 14.41 1.65
CA GLY A 26 16.02 13.90 2.76
C GLY A 26 14.62 13.48 2.34
N HIS A 27 13.89 12.90 3.27
CA HIS A 27 12.51 12.49 3.08
C HIS A 27 11.56 13.36 3.89
N VAL A 28 10.39 13.64 3.34
CA VAL A 28 9.36 14.41 4.01
C VAL A 28 8.78 13.61 5.17
N ILE A 29 8.87 14.14 6.39
CA ILE A 29 8.28 13.55 7.61
C ILE A 29 7.06 14.33 8.10
N LYS A 30 6.96 15.62 7.75
CA LYS A 30 5.84 16.50 8.10
C LYS A 30 5.40 17.25 6.85
N VAL A 31 4.09 17.23 6.59
CA VAL A 31 3.44 18.03 5.54
C VAL A 31 2.54 19.09 6.20
N PRO A 32 2.27 20.23 5.53
CA PRO A 32 1.38 21.25 6.03
C PRO A 32 0.02 20.68 6.44
N ASN A 33 -0.48 21.09 7.61
CA ASN A 33 -1.74 20.66 8.17
C ASN A 33 -2.45 21.83 8.91
N ASN A 34 -3.57 21.55 9.56
CA ASN A 34 -4.35 22.57 10.29
C ASN A 34 -3.61 23.19 11.49
N TYR A 35 -2.47 22.61 11.90
CA TYR A 35 -1.65 23.05 13.03
C TYR A 35 -0.36 23.76 12.59
N GLY A 36 -0.06 23.83 11.28
CA GLY A 36 1.11 24.55 10.79
C GLY A 36 1.37 24.33 9.29
N GLU A 37 1.96 25.35 8.66
CA GLU A 37 2.29 25.36 7.22
C GLU A 37 3.70 24.82 6.90
N GLU A 38 4.42 24.40 7.92
CA GLU A 38 5.81 23.94 7.78
C GLU A 38 5.91 22.55 7.15
N ILE A 39 6.94 22.38 6.32
CA ILE A 39 7.38 21.09 5.82
C ILE A 39 8.57 20.63 6.67
N GLY A 40 8.51 19.40 7.19
CA GLY A 40 9.63 18.78 7.89
C GLY A 40 10.30 17.74 7.01
N ILE A 41 11.63 17.79 6.92
CA ILE A 41 12.45 16.87 6.12
C ILE A 41 13.47 16.20 7.06
N GLU A 42 13.54 14.88 7.02
CA GLU A 42 14.60 14.09 7.65
C GLU A 42 15.73 13.86 6.63
N LEU A 43 16.91 14.40 6.89
CA LEU A 43 18.08 14.26 6.02
C LEU A 43 18.69 12.85 6.16
N LYS A 44 19.14 12.28 5.03
CA LYS A 44 19.82 10.97 5.01
C LYS A 44 21.18 10.99 5.71
N ILE A 45 21.83 12.15 5.74
CA ILE A 45 23.18 12.35 6.30
C ILE A 45 23.11 13.57 7.23
N SER A 46 23.58 13.40 8.46
CA SER A 46 23.63 14.47 9.47
C SER A 46 24.94 15.28 9.44
N GLN A 47 25.98 14.77 8.79
CA GLN A 47 27.29 15.41 8.74
C GLN A 47 27.34 16.55 7.71
N GLY A 48 27.93 17.68 8.10
CA GLY A 48 28.17 18.82 7.21
C GLY A 48 26.91 19.61 6.85
N VAL A 49 25.80 19.42 7.58
CA VAL A 49 24.58 20.19 7.40
C VAL A 49 24.82 21.62 7.92
N PRO A 50 24.57 22.67 7.10
CA PRO A 50 24.83 24.06 7.45
C PRO A 50 23.74 24.62 8.38
N ILE A 51 23.72 24.15 9.64
CA ILE A 51 22.69 24.45 10.65
C ILE A 51 22.74 25.89 11.18
N GLU A 52 23.86 26.58 10.98
CA GLU A 52 24.08 27.97 11.36
C GLU A 52 23.38 28.99 10.44
N TYR A 53 22.85 28.55 9.30
CA TYR A 53 22.13 29.40 8.35
C TYR A 53 20.64 29.05 8.29
N SER A 54 19.79 30.06 8.14
CA SER A 54 18.33 29.92 8.05
C SER A 54 17.74 30.40 6.72
N THR A 55 18.52 31.11 5.90
CA THR A 55 18.10 31.67 4.61
C THR A 55 19.01 31.16 3.47
N ASN A 56 18.69 31.52 2.22
CA ASN A 56 19.47 31.16 1.03
C ASN A 56 19.52 29.64 0.75
N PHE A 57 18.45 28.94 1.09
CA PHE A 57 18.24 27.55 0.70
C PHE A 57 17.33 27.44 -0.51
N VAL A 58 17.65 26.49 -1.38
CA VAL A 58 16.83 26.07 -2.52
C VAL A 58 16.33 24.67 -2.25
N VAL A 59 15.02 24.47 -2.41
CA VAL A 59 14.38 23.16 -2.30
C VAL A 59 14.04 22.65 -3.68
N GLU A 60 14.52 21.45 -4.01
CA GLU A 60 14.24 20.78 -5.28
C GLU A 60 13.48 19.47 -5.04
N PHE A 61 12.47 19.22 -5.86
CA PHE A 61 11.78 17.93 -5.88
C PHE A 61 12.63 16.90 -6.59
N VAL A 62 12.93 15.79 -5.90
CA VAL A 62 13.63 14.66 -6.53
C VAL A 62 12.58 13.74 -7.15
N TRP A 63 12.43 13.83 -8.47
CA TRP A 63 11.56 12.92 -9.19
C TRP A 63 12.14 11.50 -9.17
N LYS A 64 11.28 10.52 -8.88
CA LYS A 64 11.62 9.10 -8.93
C LYS A 64 10.77 8.39 -9.97
N SER A 65 11.43 7.68 -10.87
CA SER A 65 10.79 6.84 -11.90
C SER A 65 10.20 5.54 -11.35
N THR A 66 10.49 5.16 -10.10
CA THR A 66 10.26 3.81 -9.57
C THR A 66 8.82 3.29 -9.76
N SER A 67 7.80 4.14 -9.61
CA SER A 67 6.41 3.73 -9.86
C SER A 67 6.17 3.42 -11.34
N PHE A 68 6.67 4.27 -12.24
CA PHE A 68 6.57 4.09 -13.69
C PHE A 68 7.37 2.89 -14.18
N ASP A 69 8.59 2.70 -13.67
CA ASP A 69 9.43 1.56 -13.99
C ASP A 69 8.75 0.24 -13.61
N ARG A 70 8.09 0.20 -12.44
CA ARG A 70 7.31 -0.96 -12.00
C ARG A 70 6.08 -1.21 -12.87
N MET A 71 5.38 -0.16 -13.30
CA MET A 71 4.24 -0.29 -14.23
C MET A 71 4.69 -0.85 -15.58
N GLN A 72 5.78 -0.31 -16.15
CA GLN A 72 6.34 -0.80 -17.41
C GLN A 72 6.86 -2.24 -17.27
N ALA A 73 7.53 -2.57 -16.17
CA ALA A 73 7.96 -3.93 -15.87
C ALA A 73 6.77 -4.90 -15.77
N ALA A 74 5.68 -4.51 -15.11
CA ALA A 74 4.48 -5.33 -14.99
C ALA A 74 3.81 -5.58 -16.35
N LEU A 75 3.71 -4.56 -17.22
CA LEU A 75 3.22 -4.72 -18.58
C LEU A 75 4.11 -5.65 -19.40
N LYS A 76 5.43 -5.51 -19.28
CA LYS A 76 6.39 -6.39 -19.93
C LYS A 76 6.21 -7.83 -19.46
N THR A 77 6.17 -8.08 -18.15
CA THR A 77 5.94 -9.41 -17.59
C THR A 77 4.63 -10.01 -18.08
N PHE A 78 3.53 -9.26 -18.07
CA PHE A 78 2.23 -9.73 -18.57
C PHE A 78 2.26 -10.10 -20.06
N ALA A 79 3.09 -9.43 -20.86
CA ALA A 79 3.24 -9.70 -22.29
C ALA A 79 4.18 -10.87 -22.62
N VAL A 80 5.22 -11.10 -21.81
CA VAL A 80 6.30 -12.07 -22.13
C VAL A 80 6.27 -13.34 -21.30
N ASP A 81 5.66 -13.32 -20.12
CA ASP A 81 5.60 -14.45 -19.20
C ASP A 81 4.16 -14.99 -19.11
N GLU A 82 3.93 -16.12 -19.77
CA GLU A 82 2.65 -16.83 -19.80
C GLU A 82 2.23 -17.36 -18.41
N ASN A 83 3.18 -17.48 -17.46
CA ASN A 83 2.89 -17.92 -16.09
C ASN A 83 2.60 -16.76 -15.13
N SER A 84 2.59 -15.52 -15.62
CA SER A 84 2.36 -14.33 -14.79
C SER A 84 0.95 -14.25 -14.21
N VAL A 85 -0.04 -14.81 -14.92
CA VAL A 85 -1.43 -14.96 -14.48
C VAL A 85 -2.02 -16.26 -15.05
N SER A 86 -3.16 -16.72 -14.52
CA SER A 86 -3.85 -17.87 -15.13
C SER A 86 -4.40 -17.53 -16.52
N ALA A 87 -4.51 -18.54 -17.38
CA ALA A 87 -5.07 -18.38 -18.74
C ALA A 87 -6.48 -17.75 -18.73
N TYR A 88 -7.31 -18.11 -17.74
CA TYR A 88 -8.63 -17.50 -17.55
C TYR A 88 -8.52 -15.99 -17.33
N LEU A 89 -7.64 -15.54 -16.42
CA LEU A 89 -7.45 -14.12 -16.14
C LEU A 89 -6.86 -13.38 -17.34
N TYR A 90 -5.87 -13.98 -18.01
CA TYR A 90 -5.27 -13.41 -19.22
C TYR A 90 -6.33 -13.06 -20.28
N HIS A 91 -7.15 -14.03 -20.66
CA HIS A 91 -8.18 -13.82 -21.68
C HIS A 91 -9.27 -12.85 -21.24
N ARG A 92 -9.69 -12.89 -19.97
CA ARG A 92 -10.68 -11.93 -19.43
C ARG A 92 -10.16 -10.51 -19.42
N LEU A 93 -8.90 -10.29 -19.03
CA LEU A 93 -8.29 -8.96 -18.98
C LEU A 93 -8.13 -8.36 -20.39
N LEU A 94 -7.91 -9.19 -21.41
CA LEU A 94 -7.85 -8.77 -22.82
C LEU A 94 -9.23 -8.62 -23.47
N GLY A 95 -10.32 -8.86 -22.74
CA GLY A 95 -11.68 -8.76 -23.28
C GLY A 95 -12.08 -9.89 -24.24
N HIS A 96 -11.34 -11.00 -24.24
CA HIS A 96 -11.72 -12.18 -25.01
C HIS A 96 -12.96 -12.84 -24.40
N LYS A 97 -13.77 -13.48 -25.24
CA LYS A 97 -14.91 -14.29 -24.77
C LYS A 97 -14.38 -15.59 -24.18
N VAL A 98 -14.65 -15.79 -22.89
CA VAL A 98 -14.34 -17.01 -22.14
C VAL A 98 -15.63 -17.45 -21.45
N GLU A 99 -15.83 -18.75 -21.30
CA GLU A 99 -16.95 -19.26 -20.50
C GLU A 99 -16.75 -18.94 -19.02
N ASP A 100 -17.84 -18.69 -18.30
CA ASP A 100 -17.76 -18.41 -16.86
C ASP A 100 -17.30 -19.64 -16.08
N LEU A 101 -16.21 -19.48 -15.33
CA LEU A 101 -15.68 -20.53 -14.48
C LEU A 101 -16.23 -20.39 -13.05
N VAL A 102 -16.79 -21.48 -12.53
CA VAL A 102 -17.18 -21.62 -11.12
C VAL A 102 -16.23 -22.60 -10.44
N MET A 103 -15.50 -22.11 -9.45
CA MET A 103 -14.57 -22.88 -8.64
C MET A 103 -15.33 -23.76 -7.65
N LYS A 104 -14.95 -25.05 -7.59
CA LYS A 104 -15.44 -25.98 -6.57
C LYS A 104 -14.69 -25.75 -5.27
N VAL A 105 -15.25 -24.90 -4.41
CA VAL A 105 -14.72 -24.61 -3.07
C VAL A 105 -15.69 -25.07 -1.99
N THR A 106 -15.15 -25.53 -0.86
CA THR A 106 -15.96 -25.75 0.34
C THR A 106 -16.29 -24.39 0.95
N LEU A 107 -17.56 -23.99 0.85
CA LEU A 107 -18.03 -22.73 1.42
C LEU A 107 -18.06 -22.79 2.95
N PRO A 108 -17.75 -21.68 3.64
CA PRO A 108 -17.83 -21.63 5.10
C PRO A 108 -19.28 -21.75 5.57
N LYS A 109 -19.50 -22.36 6.74
CA LYS A 109 -20.83 -22.42 7.36
C LYS A 109 -21.35 -21.04 7.79
N ARG A 110 -20.43 -20.14 8.17
CA ARG A 110 -20.72 -18.75 8.54
C ARG A 110 -19.83 -17.82 7.72
N PHE A 111 -20.44 -16.87 7.03
CA PHE A 111 -19.71 -15.92 6.19
C PHE A 111 -19.08 -14.77 6.99
N SER A 112 -19.66 -14.35 8.11
CA SER A 112 -19.05 -13.33 8.98
C SER A 112 -17.72 -13.84 9.57
N ALA A 113 -16.67 -13.03 9.50
CA ALA A 113 -15.37 -13.33 10.07
C ALA A 113 -15.28 -12.89 11.55
N PRO A 114 -14.50 -13.59 12.40
CA PRO A 114 -14.31 -13.19 13.79
C PRO A 114 -13.71 -11.78 13.88
N GLY A 115 -14.06 -11.03 14.93
CA GLY A 115 -13.55 -9.68 15.17
C GLY A 115 -14.05 -8.59 14.21
N LEU A 116 -14.93 -8.94 13.26
CA LEU A 116 -15.60 -8.01 12.36
C LEU A 116 -17.12 -7.96 12.62
N PRO A 117 -17.82 -6.89 12.21
CA PRO A 117 -19.27 -6.81 12.29
C PRO A 117 -19.96 -7.92 11.49
N GLU A 118 -21.17 -8.28 11.90
CA GLU A 118 -22.02 -9.19 11.12
C GLU A 118 -22.29 -8.63 9.72
N LEU A 119 -22.19 -9.51 8.73
CA LEU A 119 -22.46 -9.15 7.35
C LEU A 119 -23.96 -9.08 7.09
N ASN A 120 -24.36 -8.05 6.34
CA ASN A 120 -25.73 -8.00 5.80
C ASN A 120 -25.87 -8.93 4.58
N HIS A 121 -27.09 -9.06 4.06
CA HIS A 121 -27.39 -9.98 2.96
C HIS A 121 -26.56 -9.73 1.70
N SER A 122 -26.37 -8.47 1.29
CA SER A 122 -25.59 -8.15 0.08
C SER A 122 -24.09 -8.42 0.25
N GLN A 123 -23.56 -8.20 1.46
CA GLN A 123 -22.17 -8.53 1.79
C GLN A 123 -21.96 -10.05 1.83
N VAL A 124 -22.89 -10.81 2.43
CA VAL A 124 -22.85 -12.28 2.40
C VAL A 124 -22.87 -12.80 0.96
N TYR A 125 -23.75 -12.25 0.13
CA TYR A 125 -23.81 -12.59 -1.29
C TYR A 125 -22.48 -12.29 -1.98
N ALA A 126 -21.89 -11.11 -1.76
CA ALA A 126 -20.60 -10.75 -2.34
C ALA A 126 -19.47 -11.72 -1.91
N VAL A 127 -19.37 -12.04 -0.62
CA VAL A 127 -18.35 -12.98 -0.11
C VAL A 127 -18.54 -14.36 -0.76
N LYS A 128 -19.78 -14.87 -0.78
CA LYS A 128 -20.09 -16.17 -1.39
C LYS A 128 -19.69 -16.21 -2.86
N THR A 129 -20.10 -15.19 -3.64
CA THR A 129 -19.80 -15.12 -5.07
C THR A 129 -18.30 -15.07 -5.33
N VAL A 130 -17.57 -14.24 -4.59
CA VAL A 130 -16.11 -14.08 -4.78
C VAL A 130 -15.35 -15.37 -4.50
N LEU A 131 -15.73 -16.12 -3.46
CA LEU A 131 -15.07 -17.39 -3.14
C LEU A 131 -15.23 -18.45 -4.24
N GLN A 132 -16.21 -18.30 -5.13
CA GLN A 132 -16.51 -19.26 -6.18
C GLN A 132 -16.05 -18.81 -7.57
N HIS A 133 -15.57 -17.58 -7.74
CA HIS A 133 -15.19 -17.06 -9.06
C HIS A 133 -13.73 -16.60 -9.09
N PRO A 134 -12.96 -16.95 -10.14
CA PRO A 134 -11.55 -16.56 -10.25
C PRO A 134 -11.34 -15.05 -10.46
N LEU A 135 -12.37 -14.33 -10.93
CA LEU A 135 -12.38 -12.88 -11.07
C LEU A 135 -13.74 -12.35 -10.59
N SER A 136 -13.72 -11.30 -9.76
CA SER A 136 -14.93 -10.68 -9.24
C SER A 136 -14.70 -9.19 -9.03
N LEU A 137 -15.71 -8.39 -9.38
CA LEU A 137 -15.73 -6.95 -9.10
C LEU A 137 -16.80 -6.65 -8.07
N ILE A 138 -16.40 -6.05 -6.95
CA ILE A 138 -17.33 -5.60 -5.91
C ILE A 138 -17.47 -4.09 -6.02
N GLN A 139 -18.69 -3.64 -6.28
CA GLN A 139 -19.04 -2.24 -6.24
C GLN A 139 -19.83 -1.93 -4.97
N GLY A 140 -19.53 -0.79 -4.34
CA GLY A 140 -20.30 -0.32 -3.19
C GLY A 140 -20.17 1.19 -3.01
N PRO A 141 -21.27 1.94 -2.79
CA PRO A 141 -21.24 3.35 -2.39
C PRO A 141 -20.38 3.61 -1.13
N PRO A 142 -20.06 4.88 -0.81
CA PRO A 142 -19.45 5.24 0.47
C PRO A 142 -20.25 4.68 1.66
N GLY A 143 -19.57 4.23 2.72
CA GLY A 143 -20.22 3.71 3.92
C GLY A 143 -20.79 2.29 3.85
N THR A 144 -20.80 1.62 2.68
CA THR A 144 -21.42 0.28 2.50
C THR A 144 -20.60 -0.91 3.03
N GLY A 145 -19.52 -0.66 3.77
CA GLY A 145 -18.74 -1.72 4.40
C GLY A 145 -17.85 -2.52 3.43
N LYS A 146 -17.41 -1.93 2.31
CA LYS A 146 -16.46 -2.56 1.36
C LYS A 146 -15.23 -3.13 2.06
N THR A 147 -14.58 -2.34 2.92
CA THR A 147 -13.38 -2.79 3.65
C THR A 147 -13.66 -3.97 4.60
N VAL A 148 -14.84 -3.99 5.24
CA VAL A 148 -15.26 -5.13 6.07
C VAL A 148 -15.49 -6.36 5.20
N THR A 149 -16.17 -6.19 4.06
CA THR A 149 -16.43 -7.27 3.10
C THR A 149 -15.12 -7.84 2.54
N SER A 150 -14.18 -6.99 2.14
CA SER A 150 -12.85 -7.39 1.65
C SER A 150 -12.05 -8.12 2.72
N ALA A 151 -12.03 -7.63 3.97
CA ALA A 151 -11.32 -8.30 5.06
C ALA A 151 -11.91 -9.69 5.35
N THR A 152 -13.24 -9.85 5.26
CA THR A 152 -13.90 -11.14 5.38
C THR A 152 -13.59 -12.09 4.22
N ILE A 153 -13.51 -11.60 2.99
CA ILE A 153 -13.06 -12.40 1.83
C ILE A 153 -11.63 -12.89 2.07
N VAL A 154 -10.72 -12.00 2.46
CA VAL A 154 -9.32 -12.35 2.77
C VAL A 154 -9.26 -13.40 3.89
N HIS A 155 -10.08 -13.25 4.93
CA HIS A 155 -10.16 -14.24 6.01
C HIS A 155 -10.45 -15.64 5.47
N HIS A 156 -11.49 -15.79 4.65
CA HIS A 156 -11.89 -17.09 4.11
C HIS A 156 -10.87 -17.64 3.10
N LEU A 157 -10.28 -16.79 2.24
CA LEU A 157 -9.23 -17.21 1.32
C LEU A 157 -7.99 -17.76 2.05
N VAL A 158 -7.56 -17.10 3.13
CA VAL A 158 -6.46 -17.60 3.96
C VAL A 158 -6.83 -18.92 4.64
N LYS A 159 -8.08 -19.07 5.13
CA LYS A 159 -8.54 -20.30 5.79
C LYS A 159 -8.72 -21.48 4.84
N GLN A 160 -8.85 -21.25 3.53
CA GLN A 160 -8.80 -22.31 2.51
C GLN A 160 -7.38 -22.89 2.31
N ASN A 161 -6.37 -22.29 2.95
CA ASN A 161 -4.98 -22.79 3.03
C ASN A 161 -4.29 -23.00 1.68
N GLN A 162 -4.60 -22.13 0.71
CA GLN A 162 -4.03 -22.16 -0.65
C GLN A 162 -2.77 -21.30 -0.80
N GLY A 163 -2.17 -20.86 0.31
CA GLY A 163 -0.98 -20.02 0.35
C GLY A 163 -1.23 -18.62 0.89
N GLN A 164 -0.36 -17.69 0.54
CA GLN A 164 -0.41 -16.31 1.00
C GLN A 164 -1.38 -15.49 0.14
N VAL A 165 -2.19 -14.65 0.79
CA VAL A 165 -3.11 -13.73 0.10
C VAL A 165 -2.48 -12.35 0.02
N LEU A 166 -2.31 -11.83 -1.19
CA LEU A 166 -1.85 -10.47 -1.44
C LEU A 166 -3.03 -9.49 -1.41
N VAL A 167 -2.90 -8.42 -0.61
CA VAL A 167 -3.90 -7.34 -0.53
C VAL A 167 -3.22 -6.03 -0.92
N CYS A 168 -3.80 -5.32 -1.89
CA CYS A 168 -3.26 -4.06 -2.41
C CYS A 168 -4.34 -2.99 -2.49
N ALA A 169 -3.92 -1.72 -2.35
CA ALA A 169 -4.74 -0.55 -2.60
C ALA A 169 -3.84 0.59 -3.14
N PRO A 170 -4.39 1.55 -3.91
CA PRO A 170 -3.59 2.61 -4.53
C PRO A 170 -3.07 3.67 -3.56
N SER A 171 -3.57 3.74 -2.32
CA SER A 171 -3.11 4.70 -1.31
C SER A 171 -2.72 4.00 -0.01
N ASN A 172 -1.70 4.52 0.69
CA ASN A 172 -1.23 3.96 1.96
C ASN A 172 -2.35 3.92 3.01
N ILE A 173 -3.16 4.99 3.11
CA ILE A 173 -4.29 5.06 4.05
C ILE A 173 -5.28 3.90 3.80
N ALA A 174 -5.59 3.60 2.54
CA ALA A 174 -6.48 2.50 2.21
C ALA A 174 -5.85 1.13 2.55
N VAL A 175 -4.55 0.95 2.31
CA VAL A 175 -3.82 -0.25 2.73
C VAL A 175 -3.88 -0.40 4.25
N ASP A 176 -3.59 0.66 5.00
CA ASP A 176 -3.55 0.62 6.46
C ASP A 176 -4.93 0.29 7.06
N GLN A 177 -6.01 0.85 6.49
CA GLN A 177 -7.40 0.49 6.86
C GLN A 177 -7.70 -0.99 6.59
N SER A 178 -7.29 -1.53 5.43
CA SER A 178 -7.45 -2.94 5.13
C SER A 178 -6.63 -3.82 6.07
N THR A 179 -5.37 -3.46 6.33
CA THR A 179 -4.47 -4.14 7.26
C THR A 179 -5.08 -4.22 8.66
N GLU A 180 -5.61 -3.11 9.19
CA GLU A 180 -6.25 -3.07 10.51
C GLU A 180 -7.46 -4.02 10.59
N LYS A 181 -8.34 -3.99 9.58
CA LYS A 181 -9.53 -4.86 9.55
C LYS A 181 -9.17 -6.34 9.41
N ILE A 182 -8.18 -6.68 8.58
CA ILE A 182 -7.73 -8.07 8.42
C ILE A 182 -7.08 -8.56 9.72
N HIS A 183 -6.26 -7.72 10.37
CA HIS A 183 -5.63 -8.07 11.64
C HIS A 183 -6.65 -8.38 12.74
N LYS A 184 -7.77 -7.64 12.80
CA LYS A 184 -8.87 -7.93 13.75
C LYS A 184 -9.48 -9.32 13.60
N THR A 185 -9.29 -9.98 12.46
CA THR A 185 -9.74 -11.37 12.26
C THR A 185 -8.85 -12.43 12.90
N GLY A 186 -7.75 -12.02 13.55
CA GLY A 186 -6.77 -12.92 14.17
C GLY A 186 -5.80 -13.57 13.17
N LEU A 187 -5.77 -13.10 11.91
CA LEU A 187 -4.80 -13.55 10.93
C LEU A 187 -3.41 -12.96 11.21
N LYS A 188 -2.37 -13.69 10.79
CA LYS A 188 -1.00 -13.18 10.71
C LYS A 188 -0.90 -12.25 9.50
N VAL A 189 -0.60 -10.98 9.73
CA VAL A 189 -0.56 -9.94 8.68
C VAL A 189 0.82 -9.29 8.67
N VAL A 190 1.36 -9.08 7.47
CA VAL A 190 2.60 -8.34 7.24
C VAL A 190 2.28 -7.12 6.38
N ARG A 191 2.58 -5.92 6.89
CA ARG A 191 2.48 -4.66 6.16
C ARG A 191 3.83 -4.34 5.53
N LEU A 192 3.94 -4.55 4.22
CA LEU A 192 5.13 -4.17 3.46
C LEU A 192 5.06 -2.69 3.07
N CYS A 193 6.03 -1.87 3.48
CA CYS A 193 6.15 -0.46 3.11
C CYS A 193 7.46 -0.20 2.35
N ALA A 194 7.53 0.92 1.61
CA ALA A 194 8.77 1.36 0.98
C ALA A 194 9.77 1.85 2.03
N LYS A 195 11.07 1.68 1.79
CA LYS A 195 12.14 2.15 2.69
C LYS A 195 12.00 3.62 3.09
N SER A 196 11.59 4.49 2.17
CA SER A 196 11.38 5.93 2.44
C SER A 196 10.23 6.23 3.40
N ARG A 197 9.48 5.21 3.84
CA ARG A 197 8.36 5.32 4.78
C ARG A 197 8.60 4.56 6.08
N GLU A 198 9.77 3.97 6.30
CA GLU A 198 10.07 3.22 7.53
C GLU A 198 10.11 4.12 8.78
N ALA A 199 10.44 5.41 8.61
CA ALA A 199 10.43 6.39 9.70
C ALA A 199 9.03 6.97 10.00
N LEU A 200 8.02 6.66 9.18
CA LEU A 200 6.68 7.20 9.33
C LEU A 200 5.82 6.31 10.22
N ASP A 201 5.17 6.92 11.20
CA ASP A 201 4.22 6.20 12.04
C ASP A 201 2.83 6.08 11.40
N SER A 202 2.10 5.04 11.79
CA SER A 202 0.77 4.67 11.32
C SER A 202 0.07 3.79 12.36
N PRO A 203 -1.27 3.72 12.38
CA PRO A 203 -2.00 2.84 13.30
C PRO A 203 -1.65 1.35 13.19
N VAL A 204 -0.95 0.94 12.14
CA VAL A 204 -0.56 -0.45 11.84
C VAL A 204 0.96 -0.62 11.76
N SER A 205 1.76 0.32 12.27
CA SER A 205 3.24 0.26 12.22
C SER A 205 3.80 -1.00 12.89
N PHE A 206 3.15 -1.49 13.95
CA PHE A 206 3.53 -2.74 14.64
C PHE A 206 3.38 -3.99 13.73
N LEU A 207 2.60 -3.89 12.66
CA LEU A 207 2.46 -4.93 11.64
C LEU A 207 3.45 -4.73 10.48
N ALA A 208 4.23 -3.66 10.46
CA ALA A 208 5.18 -3.38 9.39
C ALA A 208 6.33 -4.38 9.41
N LEU A 209 6.75 -4.85 8.24
CA LEU A 209 7.79 -5.88 8.11
C LEU A 209 9.08 -5.51 8.87
N HIS A 210 9.57 -4.27 8.70
CA HIS A 210 10.80 -3.81 9.34
C HIS A 210 10.69 -3.79 10.88
N ASN A 211 9.51 -3.50 11.43
CA ASN A 211 9.29 -3.54 12.88
C ASN A 211 9.14 -4.96 13.41
N GLN A 212 8.48 -5.85 12.65
CA GLN A 212 8.40 -7.26 13.03
C GLN A 212 9.78 -7.91 13.06
N ILE A 213 10.64 -7.64 12.08
CA ILE A 213 12.02 -8.17 12.03
C ILE A 213 12.81 -7.71 13.25
N ARG A 214 12.76 -6.42 13.60
CA ARG A 214 13.45 -5.88 14.78
C ARG A 214 13.02 -6.51 16.10
N ASN A 215 11.79 -7.04 16.18
CA ASN A 215 11.28 -7.70 17.37
C ASN A 215 11.57 -9.22 17.41
N LEU A 216 12.17 -9.77 16.34
CA LEU A 216 12.62 -11.16 16.29
C LEU A 216 14.09 -11.31 16.72
N GLU A 217 14.85 -10.21 16.71
CA GLU A 217 16.20 -10.09 17.25
C GLU A 217 16.16 -9.84 18.77
#